data_AF-A0A4P6Q5J1-F1
#
_entry.id   AF-A0A4P6Q5J1-F1
#
_cell.length_a   1.000
_cell.length_b   1.000
_cell.length_c   1.000
_cell.angle_alpha   90.00
_cell.angle_beta   90.00
_cell.angle_gamma   90.00
#
_symmetry.space_group_name_H-M   'P 1'
#
loop_
_entity.id
_entity.type
_entity.pdbx_description
1 polymer ?
#
loop_
_entity_poly.entity_id
_entity_poly.type
_entity_poly.pdbx_seq_one_letter_code
_entity_poly.pdbx_strand_id
1 'polypeptide(L)' 'MIVCQACQGSGLRVSVVGYSGSDITGEMVVPRRCRECAGAGRVRTAGWSTGADPDDSPPSGG' A
#
# COMPACT_ATOMS: atom_id res chain seq x y z
N MET A 1 -0.87 -10.10 11.25
CA MET A 1 -0.34 -9.00 10.40
C MET A 1 -0.88 -7.68 10.93
N ILE A 2 -0.07 -6.61 10.98
CA ILE A 2 -0.52 -5.30 11.50
C ILE A 2 -0.50 -4.24 10.39
N VAL A 3 -1.37 -3.23 10.48
CA VAL A 3 -1.37 -2.10 9.54
C VAL A 3 -0.02 -1.38 9.61
N CYS A 4 0.60 -1.16 8.45
CA CYS A 4 1.85 -0.42 8.35
C CYS A 4 1.57 1.06 8.63
N GLN A 5 2.12 1.57 9.73
CA GLN A 5 1.88 2.94 10.17
C GLN A 5 2.51 3.97 9.25
N ALA A 6 3.60 3.64 8.54
CA ALA A 6 4.25 4.56 7.60
C ALA A 6 3.47 4.86 6.33
N CYS A 7 2.50 4.00 5.96
CA CYS A 7 1.60 4.24 4.83
C CYS A 7 0.12 4.13 5.21
N GLN A 8 -0.19 3.98 6.49
CA GLN A 8 -1.54 3.86 7.03
C GLN A 8 -2.41 2.84 6.26
N GLY A 9 -1.85 1.68 5.93
CA GLY A 9 -2.60 0.63 5.22
C GLY A 9 -2.62 0.74 3.69
N SER A 10 -2.29 1.88 3.09
CA SER A 10 -2.40 2.08 1.64
C SER A 10 -1.36 1.33 0.80
N GLY A 11 -0.23 0.95 1.40
CA GLY A 11 0.92 0.41 0.66
C GLY A 11 1.70 1.47 -0.13
N LEU A 12 1.28 2.73 -0.09
CA LEU A 12 1.88 3.81 -0.87
C LEU A 12 2.37 4.95 0.04
N ARG A 13 3.39 5.66 -0.43
CA ARG A 13 3.78 6.98 0.04
C ARG A 13 3.64 7.94 -1.12
N VAL A 14 3.00 9.07 -0.86
CA VAL A 14 2.70 10.07 -1.87
C VAL A 14 3.69 11.22 -1.75
N SER A 15 4.30 11.60 -2.87
CA SER A 15 5.08 12.84 -2.99
C SER A 15 4.44 13.73 -4.05
N VAL A 16 4.29 15.02 -3.75
CA VAL A 16 3.90 16.01 -4.75
C VAL A 16 5.18 16.57 -5.38
N VAL A 17 5.24 16.54 -6.71
CA VAL A 17 6.36 17.12 -7.47
C VAL A 17 5.81 18.28 -8.29
N GLY A 18 6.33 19.47 -8.04
CA GLY A 18 6.07 20.64 -8.88
C GLY A 18 6.96 20.60 -10.12
N TYR A 19 6.42 21.03 -11.25
CA TYR A 19 7.20 21.28 -12.47
C TYR A 19 6.82 22.64 -13.05
N SER A 20 7.84 23.33 -13.56
CA SER A 20 7.71 24.61 -14.25
C SER A 20 8.26 24.47 -15.66
N GLY A 21 7.40 24.65 -16.66
CA GLY A 21 7.77 24.83 -18.06
C GLY A 21 7.64 26.30 -18.47
N SER A 22 8.08 26.61 -19.69
CA SER A 22 7.98 27.96 -20.26
C SER A 22 6.54 28.46 -20.44
N ASP A 23 5.58 27.54 -20.51
CA ASP A 23 4.18 27.83 -20.88
C ASP A 23 3.17 27.34 -19.83
N ILE A 24 3.62 26.56 -18.84
CA ILE A 24 2.76 26.00 -17.79
C ILE A 24 3.53 25.71 -16.50
N THR A 25 2.87 25.90 -15.36
CA THR A 25 3.27 25.33 -14.08
C THR A 25 2.22 24.33 -13.64
N GLY A 26 2.67 23.24 -13.02
CA GLY A 26 1.76 22.18 -12.59
C GLY A 26 2.34 21.35 -11.46
N GLU A 27 1.47 20.60 -10.81
CA GLU A 27 1.83 19.64 -9.78
C GLU A 27 1.42 18.24 -10.21
N MET A 28 2.25 17.26 -9.88
CA MET A 28 1.94 15.85 -10.09
C MET A 28 2.04 15.09 -8.77
N VAL A 29 0.97 14.36 -8.46
CA VAL A 29 0.93 13.41 -7.34
C VAL A 29 1.61 12.13 -7.79
N VAL A 30 2.74 11.78 -7.18
CA VAL A 30 3.52 10.59 -7.54
C VAL A 30 3.44 9.56 -6.41
N PRO A 31 2.64 8.48 -6.57
CA PRO A 31 2.62 7.39 -5.61
C PRO A 31 3.89 6.55 -5.73
N ARG A 32 4.52 6.26 -4.60
CA ARG A 32 5.66 5.36 -4.49
C ARG A 32 5.32 4.21 -3.56
N ARG A 33 5.82 3.01 -3.86
CA ARG A 33 5.66 1.86 -2.98
C ARG A 33 6.23 2.16 -1.60
N CYS A 34 5.45 1.93 -0.54
CA CYS A 34 5.94 2.08 0.83
C CYS A 34 7.04 1.03 1.10
N ARG A 35 8.24 1.50 1.46
CA ARG A 35 9.40 0.61 1.67
C ARG A 35 9.26 -0.28 2.89
N GLU A 36 8.70 0.25 4.00
CA GLU A 36 8.58 -0.50 5.26
C GLU A 36 7.70 -1.74 5.16
N CYS A 37 6.59 -1.67 4.44
CA CYS A 37 5.71 -2.81 4.22
C CYS A 37 5.91 -3.47 2.85
N ALA A 38 6.93 -3.08 2.09
CA ALA A 38 7.08 -3.47 0.69
C ALA A 38 5.74 -3.36 -0.06
N GLY A 39 5.05 -2.22 0.06
CA GLY A 39 3.78 -1.97 -0.62
C GLY A 39 2.59 -2.83 -0.22
N ALA A 40 2.70 -3.69 0.77
CA ALA A 40 1.60 -4.56 1.19
C ALA A 40 0.55 -3.83 2.05
N GLY A 41 0.82 -2.60 2.50
CA GLY A 41 -0.02 -1.86 3.44
C GLY A 41 0.02 -2.39 4.86
N ARG A 42 0.58 -3.58 5.07
CA ARG A 42 0.65 -4.27 6.36
C ARG A 42 2.05 -4.86 6.56
N VAL A 43 2.48 -4.99 7.82
CA VAL A 43 3.76 -5.61 8.18
C VAL A 43 3.53 -7.01 8.72
N ARG A 44 4.32 -7.98 8.25
CA ARG A 44 4.33 -9.34 8.80
C ARG A 44 5.04 -9.30 10.15
N THR A 45 4.31 -9.60 11.21
CA THR A 45 4.86 -9.78 12.55
C THR A 45 5.14 -11.27 12.75
N ALA A 46 6.39 -11.63 13.04
CA ALA A 46 6.74 -13.01 13.35
C ALA A 46 5.98 -13.47 14.60
N GLY A 47 5.45 -14.69 14.58
CA GLY A 47 4.71 -15.29 15.70
C GLY A 47 3.20 -15.03 15.73
N TRP A 48 2.65 -14.20 14.83
CA TRP A 48 1.19 -14.05 14.65
C TRP A 48 0.80 -14.54 13.26
N SER A 49 0.56 -15.86 13.13
CA SER A 49 -0.21 -16.39 12.01
C SER A 49 -1.65 -15.94 12.17
N THR A 50 -2.14 -15.10 11.26
CA THR A 50 -3.59 -14.99 11.08
C THR A 50 -4.08 -16.37 10.68
N GLY A 51 -4.97 -16.96 11.48
CA GLY A 51 -5.71 -18.15 11.06
C GLY A 51 -6.33 -17.88 9.68
N ALA A 52 -6.42 -18.93 8.85
CA ALA A 52 -6.97 -18.84 7.50
C ALA A 52 -8.25 -17.99 7.50
N ASP A 53 -8.30 -16.98 6.63
CA ASP A 53 -9.51 -16.20 6.41
C ASP A 53 -10.62 -17.18 6.00
N PRO A 54 -11.76 -17.23 6.70
CA PRO A 54 -12.85 -18.15 6.34
C PRO A 54 -13.45 -17.84 4.96
N ASP A 55 -13.18 -16.65 4.41
CA ASP A 55 -13.56 -16.22 3.06
C ASP A 55 -12.62 -16.71 1.94
N ASP A 56 -11.49 -17.36 2.26
CA ASP A 56 -10.63 -18.02 1.27
C ASP A 56 -11.12 -19.46 0.97
N SER A 57 -12.43 -19.65 0.98
CA SER A 57 -13.05 -20.88 0.52
C SER A 57 -13.29 -20.73 -0.99
N PRO A 58 -12.68 -21.55 -1.86
CA PRO A 58 -13.03 -21.54 -3.28
C PRO A 58 -14.54 -21.83 -3.42
N PRO A 59 -15.23 -21.22 -4.40
CA PRO A 59 -16.65 -21.51 -4.60
C PRO A 59 -16.79 -23.02 -4.81
N SER A 60 -17.55 -23.66 -3.93
CA SER A 60 -17.93 -25.06 -4.08
C SER A 60 -18.79 -25.17 -5.34
N GLY A 61 -18.16 -25.53 -6.45
CA GLY A 61 -18.85 -25.87 -7.68
C GLY A 61 -19.76 -27.06 -7.44
N GLY A 62 -21.06 -26.85 -7.65
CA GLY A 62 -22.09 -27.87 -7.81
C GLY A 62 -22.70 -27.77 -9.20
#